data_AF-A0A8H5XPG0-F1
#
_entry.id   AF-A0A8H5XPG0-F1
#
_cell.length_a   1.000
_cell.length_b   1.000
_cell.length_c   1.000
_cell.angle_alpha   90.00
_cell.angle_beta   90.00
_cell.angle_gamma   90.00
#
_symmetry.space_group_name_H-M   'P 1'
#
loop_
_entity.id
_entity.type
_entity.pdbx_description
1 polymer ?
#
loop_
_entity_poly.entity_id
_entity_poly.type
_entity_poly.pdbx_seq_one_letter_code
_entity_poly.pdbx_strand_id
1 'polypeptide(L)'
;MTDTEQQLTLVLTSFLSEIQPITAPEAATKINNLFPHQPEKDGRHKSPGGFLAAFWDIAFQIAVQLDYQTQQMQRFISLIKALRDLPSTAILEDGRRLWQDLPDLSLFFTERWNQEGITNQATIPPETIQHWINLNGLAAYLTIGNLYGGWYRALESIKLGLENGSRREAQTIIKCFARAAAPWFILSSQQIHHMCRENALQDSSSRGQLWKGRSGFNLERWAFWRSRFIELRNHSLATDELREVFSEAEAAMERGLGIALLLTGQVIGATIPSESASGLEVRGMPARVTCKVSTGTFIFTVQQAREEYNRAKGLYNPSTKKYPTKSGYPHEFSNFGDIKFDDTACNSKKRPVKIYEFPIYQRSSEGTGAVHYDANKSKSDQPGPGECRVVFTAENGHLCGVMCHKSMTPGGDQGFIKCTA
;
A
#
# COMPACT_ATOMS: atom_id res chain seq x y z
N MET A 1 -11.75 34.84 2.16
CA MET A 1 -11.78 33.71 1.21
C MET A 1 -11.92 34.28 -0.18
N THR A 2 -10.98 34.01 -1.09
CA THR A 2 -11.07 34.43 -2.49
C THR A 2 -12.11 33.60 -3.25
N ASP A 3 -12.60 34.07 -4.42
CA ASP A 3 -13.52 33.30 -5.28
C ASP A 3 -12.92 31.92 -5.65
N THR A 4 -11.61 31.87 -5.90
CA THR A 4 -10.88 30.63 -6.16
C THR A 4 -10.88 29.67 -4.97
N GLU A 5 -10.61 30.14 -3.75
CA GLU A 5 -10.67 29.30 -2.55
C GLU A 5 -12.08 28.74 -2.29
N GLN A 6 -13.12 29.54 -2.56
CA GLN A 6 -14.51 29.08 -2.45
C GLN A 6 -14.81 27.97 -3.46
N GLN A 7 -14.39 28.14 -4.72
CA GLN A 7 -14.57 27.13 -5.76
C GLN A 7 -13.79 25.84 -5.46
N LEU A 8 -12.55 25.94 -4.96
CA LEU A 8 -11.76 24.79 -4.53
C LEU A 8 -12.44 24.05 -3.38
N THR A 9 -12.92 24.78 -2.37
CA THR A 9 -13.68 24.21 -1.24
C THR A 9 -14.93 23.48 -1.72
N LEU A 10 -15.71 24.09 -2.63
CA LEU A 10 -16.90 23.46 -3.20
C LEU A 10 -16.56 22.15 -3.93
N VAL A 11 -15.54 22.14 -4.79
CA VAL A 11 -15.15 20.92 -5.51
C VAL A 11 -14.72 19.82 -4.53
N LEU A 12 -13.89 20.15 -3.53
CA LEU A 12 -13.39 19.17 -2.55
C LEU A 12 -14.52 18.61 -1.67
N THR A 13 -15.39 19.46 -1.15
CA THR A 13 -16.53 19.04 -0.32
C THR A 13 -17.57 18.24 -1.12
N SER A 14 -17.90 18.64 -2.35
CA SER A 14 -18.77 17.84 -3.22
C SER A 14 -18.16 16.48 -3.56
N PHE A 15 -16.85 16.42 -3.80
CA PHE A 15 -16.15 15.17 -4.04
C PHE A 15 -16.13 14.24 -2.82
N LEU A 16 -16.02 14.79 -1.61
CA LEU A 16 -15.97 14.01 -0.37
C LEU A 16 -17.35 13.72 0.24
N SER A 17 -18.43 14.27 -0.33
CA SER A 17 -19.81 14.02 0.10
C SER A 17 -20.20 12.53 0.03
N GLU A 18 -21.13 12.11 0.89
CA GLU A 18 -21.70 10.75 0.86
C GLU A 18 -22.94 10.65 -0.04
N ILE A 19 -23.60 11.77 -0.32
CA ILE A 19 -24.95 11.77 -0.93
C ILE A 19 -24.88 11.62 -2.45
N GLN A 20 -24.09 12.46 -3.12
CA GLN A 20 -23.93 12.45 -4.58
C GLN A 20 -22.56 12.97 -4.95
N PRO A 21 -21.54 12.11 -4.89
CA PRO A 21 -20.22 12.64 -5.00
C PRO A 21 -19.63 12.41 -6.39
N ILE A 22 -18.99 13.45 -6.89
CA ILE A 22 -18.34 13.40 -8.20
C ILE A 22 -17.18 12.40 -8.18
N THR A 23 -16.76 11.96 -9.37
CA THR A 23 -15.64 11.01 -9.49
C THR A 23 -14.29 11.71 -9.28
N ALA A 24 -13.24 10.97 -8.94
CA ALA A 24 -11.91 11.54 -8.78
C ALA A 24 -11.36 12.20 -10.06
N PRO A 25 -11.51 11.59 -11.27
CA PRO A 25 -11.14 12.26 -12.52
C PRO A 25 -11.94 13.54 -12.78
N GLU A 26 -13.23 13.56 -12.45
CA GLU A 26 -14.07 14.75 -12.61
C GLU A 26 -13.61 15.88 -11.65
N ALA A 27 -13.39 15.56 -10.37
CA ALA A 27 -12.88 16.51 -9.39
C ALA A 27 -11.49 17.05 -9.79
N ALA A 28 -10.59 16.17 -10.23
CA ALA A 28 -9.26 16.56 -10.73
C ALA A 28 -9.35 17.49 -11.94
N THR A 29 -10.25 17.19 -12.88
CA THR A 29 -10.50 18.05 -14.05
C THR A 29 -11.05 19.41 -13.64
N LYS A 30 -12.00 19.45 -12.70
CA LYS A 30 -12.54 20.72 -12.17
C LYS A 30 -11.44 21.55 -11.50
N ILE A 31 -10.63 20.96 -10.63
CA ILE A 31 -9.49 21.64 -9.98
C ILE A 31 -8.49 22.15 -11.03
N ASN A 32 -8.15 21.33 -12.03
CA ASN A 32 -7.25 21.74 -13.11
C ASN A 32 -7.81 22.93 -13.90
N ASN A 33 -9.11 22.97 -14.19
CA ASN A 33 -9.73 24.08 -14.91
C ASN A 33 -9.75 25.40 -14.12
N LEU A 34 -9.59 25.35 -12.80
CA LEU A 34 -9.45 26.53 -11.96
C LEU A 34 -8.01 27.08 -11.94
N PHE A 35 -7.03 26.31 -12.41
CA PHE A 35 -5.63 26.70 -12.40
C PHE A 35 -5.37 27.85 -13.38
N PRO A 36 -4.72 28.95 -12.96
CA PRO A 36 -4.39 30.05 -13.85
C PRO A 36 -3.20 29.67 -14.75
N HIS A 37 -3.49 29.13 -15.94
CA HIS A 37 -2.46 28.70 -16.91
C HIS A 37 -1.58 29.84 -17.44
N GLN A 38 -1.99 31.10 -17.27
CA GLN A 38 -1.18 32.29 -17.57
C GLN A 38 -1.29 33.27 -16.40
N PRO A 39 -0.18 33.93 -16.00
CA PRO A 39 -0.26 35.02 -15.04
C PRO A 39 -1.05 36.19 -15.65
N GLU A 40 -2.13 36.62 -14.99
CA GLU A 40 -2.90 37.81 -15.40
C GLU A 40 -2.02 39.07 -15.25
N LYS A 41 -2.08 39.96 -16.25
CA LYS A 41 -1.21 41.15 -16.36
C LYS A 41 -1.42 42.19 -15.25
N ASP A 42 -2.51 42.10 -14.48
CA ASP A 42 -2.96 43.18 -13.62
C ASP A 42 -2.51 43.02 -12.15
N GLY A 43 -1.68 42.02 -11.85
CA GLY A 43 -0.91 41.89 -10.60
C GLY A 43 -1.71 41.71 -9.30
N ARG A 44 -3.05 41.70 -9.37
CA ARG A 44 -3.91 41.64 -8.17
C ARG A 44 -4.52 40.28 -7.91
N HIS A 45 -4.65 39.39 -8.90
CA HIS A 45 -5.29 38.08 -8.70
C HIS A 45 -4.67 36.96 -9.57
N LYS A 46 -4.55 35.77 -8.96
CA LYS A 46 -4.28 34.45 -9.57
C LYS A 46 -2.87 34.20 -10.16
N SER A 47 -1.84 34.22 -9.33
CA SER A 47 -0.58 33.57 -9.71
C SER A 47 -0.68 32.04 -9.60
N PRO A 48 0.01 31.27 -10.46
CA PRO A 48 0.13 29.81 -10.33
C PRO A 48 0.52 29.35 -8.92
N GLY A 49 1.51 30.02 -8.32
CA GLY A 49 1.96 29.72 -6.96
C GLY A 49 0.89 30.02 -5.90
N GLY A 50 0.18 31.14 -6.02
CA GLY A 50 -0.92 31.48 -5.10
C GLY A 50 -2.08 30.48 -5.19
N PHE A 51 -2.39 29.99 -6.39
CA PHE A 51 -3.38 28.93 -6.58
C PHE A 51 -2.96 27.61 -5.92
N LEU A 52 -1.72 27.16 -6.17
CA LEU A 52 -1.20 25.91 -5.58
C LEU A 52 -1.17 25.98 -4.05
N ALA A 53 -0.77 27.14 -3.51
CA ALA A 53 -0.78 27.38 -2.07
C ALA A 53 -2.19 27.25 -1.49
N ALA A 54 -3.18 27.93 -2.08
CA ALA A 54 -4.56 27.85 -1.65
C ALA A 54 -5.13 26.43 -1.77
N PHE A 55 -4.83 25.73 -2.87
CA PHE A 55 -5.28 24.36 -3.08
C PHE A 55 -4.74 23.41 -2.02
N TRP A 56 -3.42 23.39 -1.79
CA TRP A 56 -2.82 22.45 -0.85
C TRP A 56 -3.21 22.76 0.60
N ASP A 57 -3.29 24.04 0.97
CA ASP A 57 -3.74 24.42 2.31
C ASP A 57 -5.17 23.93 2.57
N ILE A 58 -6.13 24.24 1.68
CA ILE A 58 -7.53 23.79 1.83
C ILE A 58 -7.60 22.25 1.81
N ALA A 59 -6.90 21.60 0.88
CA ALA A 59 -6.92 20.15 0.75
C ALA A 59 -6.44 19.46 2.04
N PHE A 60 -5.35 19.93 2.64
CA PHE A 60 -4.85 19.36 3.89
C PHE A 60 -5.64 19.77 5.12
N GLN A 61 -6.24 20.96 5.16
CA GLN A 61 -7.20 21.34 6.22
C GLN A 61 -8.40 20.39 6.27
N ILE A 62 -8.91 19.98 5.11
CA ILE A 62 -9.98 19.01 5.03
C ILE A 62 -9.46 17.60 5.37
N ALA A 63 -8.31 17.21 4.81
CA ALA A 63 -7.82 15.84 4.93
C ALA A 63 -7.51 15.42 6.38
N VAL A 64 -7.03 16.32 7.24
CA VAL A 64 -6.77 15.99 8.65
C VAL A 64 -8.04 15.72 9.46
N GLN A 65 -9.19 16.19 8.99
CA GLN A 65 -10.49 15.93 9.62
C GLN A 65 -11.06 14.57 9.20
N LEU A 66 -10.53 13.95 8.14
CA LEU A 66 -11.00 12.65 7.66
C LEU A 66 -10.36 11.53 8.49
N ASP A 67 -11.17 10.65 9.06
CA ASP A 67 -10.66 9.43 9.67
C ASP A 67 -9.95 8.59 8.59
N TYR A 68 -8.67 8.28 8.84
CA TYR A 68 -7.82 7.57 7.90
C TYR A 68 -8.34 6.15 7.55
N GLN A 69 -9.20 5.57 8.37
CA GLN A 69 -9.79 4.24 8.15
C GLN A 69 -11.02 4.29 7.24
N THR A 70 -11.55 5.47 6.95
CA THR A 70 -12.79 5.64 6.20
C THR A 70 -12.60 5.71 4.69
N GLN A 71 -13.69 5.52 3.95
CA GLN A 71 -13.70 5.66 2.50
C GLN A 71 -13.38 7.10 2.07
N GLN A 72 -13.75 8.11 2.86
CA GLN A 72 -13.47 9.51 2.56
C GLN A 72 -11.97 9.78 2.44
N MET A 73 -11.15 9.20 3.33
CA MET A 73 -9.69 9.26 3.18
C MET A 73 -9.24 8.61 1.87
N GLN A 74 -9.73 7.40 1.56
CA GLN A 74 -9.38 6.72 0.30
C GLN A 74 -9.75 7.53 -0.94
N ARG A 75 -10.89 8.22 -0.89
CA ARG A 75 -11.33 9.13 -1.94
C ARG A 75 -10.40 10.32 -2.05
N PHE A 76 -10.02 10.96 -0.95
CA PHE A 76 -9.02 12.02 -0.97
C PHE A 76 -7.71 11.56 -1.64
N ILE A 77 -7.19 10.37 -1.30
CA ILE A 77 -6.01 9.79 -1.98
C ILE A 77 -6.26 9.58 -3.47
N SER A 78 -7.44 9.10 -3.86
CA SER A 78 -7.80 8.88 -5.27
C SER A 78 -7.84 10.18 -6.07
N LEU A 79 -8.21 11.30 -5.46
CA LEU A 79 -8.14 12.62 -6.09
C LEU A 79 -6.69 13.02 -6.37
N ILE A 80 -5.78 12.84 -5.41
CA ILE A 80 -4.35 13.15 -5.63
C ILE A 80 -3.77 12.29 -6.75
N LYS A 81 -4.14 11.01 -6.82
CA LYS A 81 -3.78 10.12 -7.93
C LYS A 81 -4.35 10.63 -9.26
N ALA A 82 -5.64 10.99 -9.28
CA ALA A 82 -6.30 11.49 -10.48
C ALA A 82 -5.68 12.80 -10.99
N LEU A 83 -5.30 13.71 -10.09
CA LEU A 83 -4.53 14.91 -10.44
C LEU A 83 -3.20 14.54 -11.11
N ARG A 84 -2.42 13.65 -10.47
CA ARG A 84 -1.13 13.19 -11.01
C ARG A 84 -1.27 12.53 -12.39
N ASP A 85 -2.38 11.83 -12.62
CA ASP A 85 -2.64 11.10 -13.85
C ASP A 85 -3.27 11.98 -14.96
N LEU A 86 -3.54 13.27 -14.69
CA LEU A 86 -4.03 14.20 -15.72
C LEU A 86 -3.02 14.31 -16.87
N PRO A 87 -3.48 14.44 -18.13
CA PRO A 87 -2.60 14.62 -19.29
C PRO A 87 -2.05 16.05 -19.42
N SER A 88 -1.95 16.81 -18.33
CA SER A 88 -1.54 18.21 -18.35
C SER A 88 -0.12 18.36 -18.90
N THR A 89 0.06 19.23 -19.89
CA THR A 89 1.38 19.59 -20.46
C THR A 89 1.94 20.88 -19.86
N ALA A 90 1.24 21.48 -18.89
CA ALA A 90 1.67 22.72 -18.27
C ALA A 90 2.94 22.50 -17.43
N ILE A 91 3.93 23.36 -17.64
CA ILE A 91 5.21 23.38 -16.91
C ILE A 91 5.26 24.69 -16.13
N LEU A 92 5.54 24.61 -14.83
CA LEU A 92 5.72 25.77 -13.96
C LEU A 92 7.05 26.47 -14.26
N GLU A 93 7.21 27.70 -13.76
CA GLU A 93 8.43 28.49 -13.96
C GLU A 93 9.71 27.79 -13.46
N ASP A 94 9.59 26.92 -12.46
CA ASP A 94 10.69 26.12 -11.91
C ASP A 94 10.94 24.79 -12.64
N GLY A 95 10.25 24.55 -13.75
CA GLY A 95 10.39 23.35 -14.59
C GLY A 95 9.59 22.13 -14.14
N ARG A 96 8.87 22.18 -13.01
CA ARG A 96 7.98 21.09 -12.58
C ARG A 96 6.74 21.00 -13.47
N ARG A 97 6.29 19.79 -13.77
CA ARG A 97 5.04 19.54 -14.50
C ARG A 97 3.86 19.63 -13.56
N LEU A 98 2.86 20.42 -13.98
CA LEU A 98 1.66 20.65 -13.20
C LEU A 98 0.91 19.34 -12.94
N TRP A 99 0.72 19.02 -11.67
CA TRP A 99 0.13 17.80 -11.14
C TRP A 99 0.98 16.53 -11.23
N GLN A 100 1.69 16.23 -12.34
CA GLN A 100 2.49 14.99 -12.38
C GLN A 100 3.60 14.97 -11.34
N ASP A 101 4.19 16.13 -11.06
CA ASP A 101 5.26 16.28 -10.07
C ASP A 101 4.72 16.75 -8.70
N LEU A 102 3.39 16.89 -8.56
CA LEU A 102 2.69 17.34 -7.34
C LEU A 102 3.38 18.53 -6.65
N PRO A 103 3.54 19.67 -7.37
CA PRO A 103 4.33 20.80 -6.90
C PRO A 103 3.80 21.30 -5.55
N ASP A 104 4.71 21.54 -4.63
CA ASP A 104 4.47 22.09 -3.27
C ASP A 104 3.68 21.19 -2.30
N LEU A 105 3.25 19.99 -2.72
CA LEU A 105 2.62 19.00 -1.84
C LEU A 105 3.45 18.77 -0.58
N SER A 106 4.75 18.51 -0.75
CA SER A 106 5.65 18.23 0.38
C SER A 106 5.83 19.43 1.31
N LEU A 107 5.79 20.65 0.78
CA LEU A 107 5.90 21.88 1.55
C LEU A 107 4.66 22.04 2.44
N PHE A 108 3.47 22.05 1.86
CA PHE A 108 2.22 22.24 2.59
C PHE A 108 1.90 21.08 3.54
N PHE A 109 2.28 19.85 3.18
CA PHE A 109 2.19 18.73 4.12
C PHE A 109 3.10 18.96 5.33
N THR A 110 4.30 19.50 5.12
CA THR A 110 5.24 19.83 6.19
C THR A 110 4.75 20.96 7.06
N GLU A 111 4.16 21.99 6.47
CA GLU A 111 3.53 23.09 7.21
C GLU A 111 2.39 22.57 8.08
N ARG A 112 1.48 21.77 7.52
CA ARG A 112 0.39 21.15 8.28
C ARG A 112 0.91 20.30 9.43
N TRP A 113 1.94 19.50 9.18
CA TRP A 113 2.59 18.68 10.21
C TRP A 113 3.18 19.51 11.36
N ASN A 114 3.76 20.67 11.05
CA ASN A 114 4.36 21.56 12.06
C ASN A 114 3.31 22.42 12.77
N GLN A 115 2.23 22.82 12.09
CA GLN A 115 1.15 23.65 12.63
C GLN A 115 0.41 22.98 13.80
N GLU A 116 0.25 21.65 13.77
CA GLU A 116 -0.34 20.92 14.90
C GLU A 116 0.47 21.10 16.20
N GLY A 117 1.76 21.49 16.11
CA GLY A 117 2.57 21.94 17.25
C GLY A 117 2.70 20.92 18.39
N ILE A 118 2.35 19.66 18.12
CA ILE A 118 1.94 18.69 19.12
C ILE A 118 3.08 18.25 20.05
N THR A 119 4.33 18.41 19.59
CA THR A 119 5.55 18.06 20.33
C THR A 119 5.97 19.10 21.37
N ASN A 120 5.36 20.30 21.35
CA ASN A 120 5.74 21.42 22.23
C ASN A 120 4.62 21.82 23.22
N GLN A 121 3.51 21.07 23.25
CA GLN A 121 2.34 21.40 24.09
C GLN A 121 2.36 20.62 25.41
N ALA A 122 2.11 21.32 26.52
CA ALA A 122 1.99 20.70 27.85
C ALA A 122 0.74 19.81 27.98
N THR A 123 -0.35 20.20 27.32
CA THR A 123 -1.60 19.46 27.21
C THR A 123 -2.07 19.57 25.76
N ILE A 124 -2.43 18.44 25.14
CA ILE A 124 -2.86 18.40 23.75
C ILE A 124 -4.39 18.18 23.72
N PRO A 125 -5.16 19.03 23.03
CA PRO A 125 -6.59 18.83 22.86
C PRO A 125 -6.92 17.51 22.13
N PRO A 126 -8.03 16.82 22.48
CA PRO A 126 -8.42 15.56 21.82
C PRO A 126 -8.58 15.68 20.30
N GLU A 127 -9.11 16.79 19.80
CA GLU A 127 -9.24 17.08 18.37
C GLU A 127 -7.87 17.12 17.68
N THR A 128 -6.90 17.85 18.25
CA THR A 128 -5.52 17.93 17.75
C THR A 128 -4.86 16.55 17.74
N ILE A 129 -5.13 15.71 18.75
CA ILE A 129 -4.67 14.31 18.75
C ILE A 129 -5.27 13.55 17.56
N GLN A 130 -6.57 13.69 17.32
CA GLN A 130 -7.23 13.01 16.20
C GLN A 130 -6.71 13.47 14.84
N HIS A 131 -6.55 14.79 14.64
CA HIS A 131 -5.93 15.35 13.43
C HIS A 131 -4.52 14.79 13.21
N TRP A 132 -3.73 14.67 14.28
CA TRP A 132 -2.40 14.10 14.19
C TRP A 132 -2.38 12.63 13.75
N ILE A 133 -3.33 11.83 14.26
CA ILE A 133 -3.50 10.43 13.86
C ILE A 133 -3.90 10.33 12.39
N ASN A 134 -4.89 11.14 11.99
CA ASN A 134 -5.37 11.19 10.60
C ASN A 134 -4.26 11.65 9.64
N LEU A 135 -3.45 12.63 10.04
CA LEU A 135 -2.31 13.10 9.26
C LEU A 135 -1.23 12.02 9.09
N ASN A 136 -0.98 11.20 10.12
CA ASN A 136 -0.08 10.05 10.01
C ASN A 136 -0.65 8.96 9.10
N GLY A 137 -1.95 8.67 9.17
CA GLY A 137 -2.62 7.76 8.24
C GLY A 137 -2.55 8.25 6.79
N LEU A 138 -2.83 9.53 6.56
CA LEU A 138 -2.68 10.20 5.26
C LEU A 138 -1.24 10.09 4.75
N ALA A 139 -0.24 10.39 5.59
CA ALA A 139 1.17 10.26 5.24
C ALA A 139 1.51 8.83 4.80
N ALA A 140 1.02 7.83 5.52
CA ALA A 140 1.23 6.43 5.18
C ALA A 140 0.62 6.10 3.81
N TYR A 141 -0.63 6.47 3.54
CA TYR A 141 -1.26 6.24 2.22
C TYR A 141 -0.53 6.92 1.07
N LEU A 142 -0.13 8.19 1.24
CA LEU A 142 0.61 8.92 0.21
C LEU A 142 2.00 8.28 -0.02
N THR A 143 2.64 7.80 1.04
CA THR A 143 3.95 7.15 0.95
C THR A 143 3.88 5.81 0.21
N ILE A 144 2.96 4.92 0.58
CA ILE A 144 2.78 3.64 -0.13
C ILE A 144 2.32 3.84 -1.58
N GLY A 145 1.63 4.93 -1.87
CA GLY A 145 1.20 5.31 -3.22
C GLY A 145 2.29 5.96 -4.07
N ASN A 146 3.50 6.12 -3.54
CA ASN A 146 4.61 6.87 -4.15
C ASN A 146 4.18 8.28 -4.59
N LEU A 147 3.38 8.94 -3.74
CA LEU A 147 2.93 10.33 -3.90
C LEU A 147 3.70 11.28 -2.96
N TYR A 148 4.35 10.73 -1.94
CA TYR A 148 5.06 11.48 -0.92
C TYR A 148 6.26 10.70 -0.37
N GLY A 149 7.39 11.37 -0.15
CA GLY A 149 8.60 10.79 0.45
C GLY A 149 8.51 10.68 1.98
N GLY A 150 7.50 10.00 2.51
CA GLY A 150 7.16 10.07 3.94
C GLY A 150 7.93 9.15 4.88
N TRP A 151 8.88 8.34 4.41
CA TRP A 151 9.58 7.36 5.27
C TRP A 151 10.37 7.99 6.43
N TYR A 152 10.91 9.20 6.24
CA TYR A 152 11.53 9.93 7.36
C TYR A 152 10.49 10.31 8.43
N ARG A 153 9.28 10.72 8.02
CA ARG A 153 8.17 11.01 8.94
C ARG A 153 7.70 9.75 9.66
N ALA A 154 7.68 8.61 8.98
CA ALA A 154 7.41 7.33 9.62
C ALA A 154 8.40 7.09 10.79
N LEU A 155 9.70 7.21 10.55
CA LEU A 155 10.71 7.07 11.61
C LEU A 155 10.51 8.06 12.75
N GLU A 156 10.26 9.34 12.46
CA GLU A 156 10.01 10.34 13.51
C GLU A 156 8.76 10.03 14.34
N SER A 157 7.63 9.65 13.71
CA SER A 157 6.42 9.27 14.43
C SER A 157 6.60 8.02 15.29
N ILE A 158 7.27 7.00 14.73
CA ILE A 158 7.60 5.77 15.44
C ILE A 158 8.51 6.05 16.62
N LYS A 159 9.53 6.89 16.46
CA LYS A 159 10.41 7.35 17.53
C LYS A 159 9.62 8.03 18.65
N LEU A 160 8.76 8.98 18.30
CA LEU A 160 7.94 9.71 19.29
C LEU A 160 7.01 8.77 20.07
N GLY A 161 6.42 7.78 19.39
CA GLY A 161 5.44 6.88 20.00
C GLY A 161 6.03 5.67 20.74
N LEU A 162 7.13 5.11 20.25
CA LEU A 162 7.63 3.80 20.70
C LEU A 162 9.03 3.86 21.32
N GLU A 163 9.85 4.83 20.94
CA GLU A 163 11.26 4.89 21.38
C GLU A 163 11.53 5.96 22.43
N ASN A 164 10.59 6.86 22.66
CA ASN A 164 10.68 7.84 23.72
C ASN A 164 9.84 7.42 24.92
N GLY A 165 10.26 7.85 26.11
CA GLY A 165 9.36 7.91 27.24
C GLY A 165 10.00 7.84 28.62
N SER A 166 9.46 8.68 29.50
CA SER A 166 9.53 8.56 30.95
C SER A 166 8.13 8.28 31.52
N ARG A 167 8.04 7.85 32.79
CA ARG A 167 6.73 7.68 33.48
C ARG A 167 5.86 8.95 33.46
N ARG A 168 6.48 10.14 33.40
CA ARG A 168 5.78 11.43 33.42
C ARG A 168 5.08 11.74 32.08
N GLU A 169 5.55 11.15 30.98
CA GLU A 169 5.03 11.39 29.63
C GLU A 169 4.14 10.25 29.13
N ALA A 170 3.97 9.19 29.95
CA ALA A 170 3.26 7.98 29.56
C ALA A 170 1.87 8.26 29.01
N GLN A 171 1.17 9.26 29.56
CA GLN A 171 -0.17 9.60 29.09
C GLN A 171 -0.19 10.13 27.66
N THR A 172 0.71 11.08 27.34
CA THR A 172 0.84 11.68 26.00
C THR A 172 1.37 10.66 24.99
N ILE A 173 2.34 9.85 25.39
CA ILE A 173 2.87 8.78 24.53
C ILE A 173 1.75 7.81 24.15
N ILE A 174 0.99 7.31 25.13
CA ILE A 174 -0.06 6.32 24.90
C ILE A 174 -1.23 6.92 24.11
N LYS A 175 -1.78 8.06 24.53
CA LYS A 175 -3.00 8.62 23.90
C LYS A 175 -2.74 9.28 22.55
N CYS A 176 -1.53 9.80 22.32
CA CYS A 176 -1.20 10.56 21.11
C CYS A 176 -0.13 9.89 20.27
N PHE A 177 1.13 9.84 20.71
CA PHE A 177 2.24 9.52 19.81
C PHE A 177 2.27 8.05 19.37
N ALA A 178 2.05 7.11 20.29
CA ALA A 178 1.95 5.69 19.96
C ALA A 178 0.72 5.41 19.09
N ARG A 179 -0.42 6.05 19.40
CA ARG A 179 -1.64 5.95 18.59
C ARG A 179 -1.42 6.49 17.17
N ALA A 180 -0.68 7.59 17.02
CA ALA A 180 -0.34 8.17 15.71
C ALA A 180 0.77 7.41 14.97
N ALA A 181 1.60 6.63 15.67
CA ALA A 181 2.57 5.72 15.05
C ALA A 181 1.90 4.45 14.48
N ALA A 182 0.79 3.99 15.08
CA ALA A 182 0.10 2.76 14.69
C ALA A 182 -0.31 2.70 13.20
N PRO A 183 -0.88 3.76 12.57
CA PRO A 183 -1.24 3.76 11.14
C PRO A 183 -0.09 3.36 10.21
N TRP A 184 1.16 3.74 10.51
CA TRP A 184 2.32 3.34 9.71
C TRP A 184 2.49 1.82 9.67
N PHE A 185 2.28 1.14 10.79
CA PHE A 185 2.36 -0.32 10.82
C PHE A 185 1.10 -0.98 10.25
N ILE A 186 -0.09 -0.47 10.58
CA ILE A 186 -1.36 -1.02 10.09
C ILE A 186 -1.41 -0.99 8.56
N LEU A 187 -1.02 0.14 7.96
CA LEU A 187 -1.15 0.37 6.51
C LEU A 187 0.09 -0.04 5.72
N SER A 188 1.28 -0.01 6.31
CA SER A 188 2.54 -0.17 5.58
C SER A 188 3.53 -1.15 6.22
N SER A 189 3.06 -2.11 7.04
CA SER A 189 3.92 -3.09 7.71
C SER A 189 4.86 -3.83 6.76
N GLN A 190 4.37 -4.25 5.58
CA GLN A 190 5.16 -4.99 4.61
C GLN A 190 6.31 -4.15 4.05
N GLN A 191 6.05 -2.87 3.74
CA GLN A 191 7.05 -1.94 3.23
C GLN A 191 8.07 -1.58 4.31
N ILE A 192 7.61 -1.28 5.53
CA ILE A 192 8.51 -1.00 6.67
C ILE A 192 9.37 -2.22 6.98
N HIS A 193 8.80 -3.42 7.00
CA HIS A 193 9.57 -4.65 7.23
C HIS A 193 10.59 -4.90 6.10
N HIS A 194 10.22 -4.66 4.84
CA HIS A 194 11.15 -4.72 3.72
C HIS A 194 12.31 -3.72 3.89
N MET A 195 12.02 -2.47 4.23
CA MET A 195 13.04 -1.46 4.55
C MET A 195 13.92 -1.88 5.73
N CYS A 196 13.36 -2.54 6.74
CA CYS A 196 14.14 -3.10 7.86
C CYS A 196 15.08 -4.22 7.42
N ARG A 197 14.68 -5.07 6.48
CA ARG A 197 15.57 -6.09 5.90
C ARG A 197 16.70 -5.50 5.08
N GLU A 198 16.41 -4.42 4.35
CA GLU A 198 17.39 -3.70 3.53
C GLU A 198 18.28 -2.75 4.34
N ASN A 199 18.01 -2.60 5.63
CA ASN A 199 18.65 -1.63 6.49
C ASN A 199 18.55 -0.18 5.96
N ALA A 200 17.39 0.24 5.47
CA ALA A 200 17.21 1.55 4.86
C ALA A 200 17.36 2.72 5.85
N LEU A 201 17.74 3.90 5.34
CA LEU A 201 17.88 5.16 6.09
C LEU A 201 18.85 5.10 7.29
N GLN A 202 19.99 4.41 7.16
CA GLN A 202 20.97 4.31 8.25
C GLN A 202 21.61 5.65 8.63
N ASP A 203 21.64 6.59 7.70
CA ASP A 203 22.12 7.96 7.86
C ASP A 203 21.15 8.83 8.69
N SER A 204 19.92 8.36 8.91
CA SER A 204 18.96 9.07 9.75
C SER A 204 19.43 9.13 11.21
N SER A 205 19.48 10.34 11.77
CA SER A 205 19.68 10.55 13.20
C SER A 205 18.42 10.32 14.04
N SER A 206 17.30 9.94 13.42
CA SER A 206 16.02 9.70 14.09
C SER A 206 16.09 8.46 14.98
N ARG A 207 16.26 8.67 16.29
CA ARG A 207 16.19 7.66 17.35
C ARG A 207 15.69 8.24 18.66
N GLY A 208 14.94 7.45 19.41
CA GLY A 208 14.46 7.80 20.74
C GLY A 208 15.34 7.23 21.86
N GLN A 209 15.12 7.71 23.07
CA GLN A 209 15.98 7.41 24.23
C GLN A 209 15.97 5.93 24.65
N LEU A 210 14.86 5.21 24.42
CA LEU A 210 14.69 3.80 24.77
C LEU A 210 15.38 2.86 23.77
N TRP A 211 15.59 3.30 22.52
CA TRP A 211 16.29 2.52 21.51
C TRP A 211 17.80 2.71 21.62
N LYS A 212 18.54 1.60 21.84
CA LYS A 212 20.00 1.61 22.01
C LYS A 212 20.78 1.04 20.81
N GLY A 213 20.07 0.52 19.81
CA GLY A 213 20.69 -0.06 18.62
C GLY A 213 20.98 0.96 17.52
N ARG A 214 21.16 0.46 16.29
CA ARG A 214 21.54 1.26 15.12
C ARG A 214 20.40 2.15 14.59
N SER A 215 20.78 3.22 13.92
CA SER A 215 19.89 4.14 13.19
C SER A 215 19.16 3.47 12.01
N GLY A 216 18.15 4.16 11.49
CA GLY A 216 17.37 3.72 10.32
C GLY A 216 16.39 2.60 10.62
N PHE A 217 15.83 2.03 9.55
CA PHE A 217 15.01 0.83 9.60
C PHE A 217 15.93 -0.39 9.71
N ASN A 218 15.72 -1.27 10.69
CA ASN A 218 16.44 -2.54 10.80
C ASN A 218 15.62 -3.57 11.59
N LEU A 219 15.94 -4.86 11.41
CA LEU A 219 15.16 -5.95 12.01
C LEU A 219 15.17 -5.97 13.54
N GLU A 220 16.28 -5.56 14.18
CA GLU A 220 16.33 -5.46 15.64
C GLU A 220 15.38 -4.38 16.14
N ARG A 221 15.35 -3.23 15.43
CA ARG A 221 14.49 -2.10 15.72
C ARG A 221 13.01 -2.42 15.46
N TRP A 222 12.72 -3.21 14.43
CA TRP A 222 11.39 -3.76 14.17
C TRP A 222 10.88 -4.63 15.34
N ALA A 223 11.70 -5.58 15.81
CA ALA A 223 11.36 -6.40 16.96
C ALA A 223 11.15 -5.56 18.23
N PHE A 224 11.99 -4.54 18.42
CA PHE A 224 11.81 -3.56 19.49
C PHE A 224 10.46 -2.84 19.39
N TRP A 225 10.12 -2.22 18.26
CA TRP A 225 8.84 -1.53 18.07
C TRP A 225 7.63 -2.42 18.35
N ARG A 226 7.68 -3.67 17.89
CA ARG A 226 6.62 -4.64 18.20
C ARG A 226 6.48 -4.86 19.70
N SER A 227 7.59 -5.08 20.41
CA SER A 227 7.57 -5.24 21.87
C SER A 227 7.02 -4.01 22.59
N ARG A 228 7.24 -2.81 22.05
CA ARG A 228 6.68 -1.55 22.58
C ARG A 228 5.17 -1.52 22.47
N PHE A 229 4.57 -1.92 21.35
CA PHE A 229 3.10 -2.01 21.26
C PHE A 229 2.51 -3.00 22.26
N ILE A 230 3.17 -4.13 22.50
CA ILE A 230 2.76 -5.12 23.51
C ILE A 230 2.81 -4.52 24.93
N GLU A 231 3.85 -3.77 25.26
CA GLU A 231 3.93 -3.08 26.55
C GLU A 231 2.82 -2.02 26.68
N LEU A 232 2.62 -1.19 25.65
CA LEU A 232 1.69 -0.08 25.69
C LEU A 232 0.23 -0.53 25.78
N ARG A 233 -0.17 -1.63 25.10
CA ARG A 233 -1.52 -2.20 25.25
C ARG A 233 -1.79 -2.75 26.66
N ASN A 234 -0.75 -3.24 27.33
CA ASN A 234 -0.86 -3.77 28.69
C ASN A 234 -0.72 -2.69 29.76
N HIS A 235 -0.47 -1.43 29.37
CA HIS A 235 -0.32 -0.33 30.31
C HIS A 235 -1.67 0.06 30.92
N SER A 236 -1.68 0.47 32.19
CA SER A 236 -2.89 0.85 32.93
C SER A 236 -3.63 2.06 32.35
N LEU A 237 -2.93 2.92 31.61
CA LEU A 237 -3.48 4.10 30.93
C LEU A 237 -4.07 3.81 29.54
N ALA A 238 -3.94 2.59 29.01
CA ALA A 238 -4.58 2.22 27.76
C ALA A 238 -6.08 2.01 27.99
N THR A 239 -6.92 2.69 27.21
CA THR A 239 -8.35 2.40 27.10
C THR A 239 -8.55 1.18 26.18
N ASP A 240 -9.73 0.58 26.17
CA ASP A 240 -10.00 -0.58 25.32
C ASP A 240 -9.77 -0.28 23.83
N GLU A 241 -10.22 0.89 23.36
CA GLU A 241 -9.93 1.39 22.01
C GLU A 241 -8.42 1.46 21.71
N LEU A 242 -7.59 1.91 22.66
CA LEU A 242 -6.14 1.96 22.49
C LEU A 242 -5.51 0.57 22.48
N ARG A 243 -6.04 -0.35 23.30
CA ARG A 243 -5.59 -1.75 23.32
C ARG A 243 -5.86 -2.42 21.98
N GLU A 244 -7.01 -2.16 21.38
CA GLU A 244 -7.39 -2.65 20.06
C GLU A 244 -6.44 -2.11 18.99
N VAL A 245 -6.23 -0.79 18.92
CA VAL A 245 -5.33 -0.17 17.93
C VAL A 245 -3.90 -0.71 18.04
N PHE A 246 -3.37 -0.84 19.25
CA PHE A 246 -2.00 -1.36 19.44
C PHE A 246 -1.91 -2.86 19.12
N SER A 247 -2.97 -3.62 19.39
CA SER A 247 -3.04 -5.04 19.01
C SER A 247 -3.15 -5.21 17.50
N GLU A 248 -3.88 -4.32 16.81
CA GLU A 248 -3.95 -4.32 15.36
C GLU A 248 -2.60 -3.99 14.73
N ALA A 249 -1.90 -2.98 15.24
CA ALA A 249 -0.56 -2.64 14.79
C ALA A 249 0.43 -3.82 14.99
N GLU A 250 0.41 -4.45 16.16
CA GLU A 250 1.22 -5.65 16.43
C GLU A 250 0.88 -6.80 15.47
N ALA A 251 -0.40 -7.09 15.27
CA ALA A 251 -0.85 -8.12 14.34
C ALA A 251 -0.46 -7.79 12.89
N ALA A 252 -0.50 -6.52 12.47
CA ALA A 252 -0.05 -6.07 11.16
C ALA A 252 1.46 -6.29 10.98
N MET A 253 2.25 -6.09 12.05
CA MET A 253 3.68 -6.41 12.05
C MET A 253 3.91 -7.92 11.92
N GLU A 254 3.15 -8.75 12.61
CA GLU A 254 3.23 -10.22 12.45
C GLU A 254 2.87 -10.70 11.04
N ARG A 255 1.80 -10.15 10.47
CA ARG A 255 1.46 -10.38 9.05
C ARG A 255 2.59 -9.94 8.12
N GLY A 256 3.26 -8.84 8.43
CA GLY A 256 4.42 -8.32 7.69
C GLY A 256 5.66 -9.23 7.77
N LEU A 257 5.79 -10.04 8.82
CA LEU A 257 6.82 -11.08 8.97
C LEU A 257 6.50 -12.34 8.14
N GLY A 258 5.28 -12.47 7.60
CA GLY A 258 4.80 -13.71 6.99
C GLY A 258 4.47 -14.79 8.01
N ILE A 259 4.37 -14.44 9.30
CA ILE A 259 3.97 -15.34 10.38
C ILE A 259 2.46 -15.21 10.51
N ALA A 260 1.72 -16.14 9.92
CA ALA A 260 0.32 -16.34 10.28
C ALA A 260 0.29 -16.96 11.69
N LEU A 261 0.21 -16.13 12.73
CA LEU A 261 -0.10 -16.64 14.06
C LEU A 261 -1.59 -17.03 14.08
N LEU A 262 -1.83 -18.35 14.04
CA LEU A 262 -3.03 -18.95 14.61
C LEU A 262 -3.14 -18.54 16.08
N LEU A 263 -4.37 -18.51 16.60
CA LEU A 263 -4.84 -18.13 17.96
C LEU A 263 -5.40 -16.68 17.98
N THR A 264 -6.68 -16.42 18.28
CA THR A 264 -7.62 -17.12 19.16
C THR A 264 -9.02 -17.21 18.54
N GLY A 265 -9.63 -18.38 18.65
CA GLY A 265 -11.04 -18.59 18.33
C GLY A 265 -11.93 -17.79 19.28
N GLN A 266 -12.57 -16.76 18.76
CA GLN A 266 -13.84 -16.28 19.27
C GLN A 266 -14.62 -15.72 18.08
N VAL A 267 -15.67 -16.45 17.70
CA VAL A 267 -16.67 -16.00 16.75
C VAL A 267 -17.39 -14.83 17.40
N ILE A 268 -17.06 -13.61 16.98
CA ILE A 268 -17.95 -12.47 17.13
C ILE A 268 -18.23 -12.00 15.70
N GLY A 269 -19.50 -12.11 15.33
CA GLY A 269 -19.99 -11.70 14.03
C GLY A 269 -19.78 -10.20 13.83
N ALA A 270 -18.67 -9.85 13.19
CA ALA A 270 -18.58 -8.64 12.42
C ALA A 270 -18.79 -9.06 10.96
N THR A 271 -19.95 -8.69 10.41
CA THR A 271 -20.18 -8.65 8.97
C THR A 271 -19.04 -7.87 8.34
N ILE A 272 -18.09 -8.61 7.75
CA ILE A 272 -17.15 -8.08 6.77
C ILE A 272 -18.04 -7.40 5.72
N PRO A 273 -17.92 -6.08 5.49
CA PRO A 273 -18.56 -5.48 4.33
C PRO A 273 -18.02 -6.24 3.14
N SER A 274 -18.90 -6.95 2.44
CA SER A 274 -18.59 -7.50 1.13
C SER A 274 -18.13 -6.32 0.28
N GLU A 275 -16.81 -6.20 0.08
CA GLU A 275 -16.27 -5.32 -0.94
C GLU A 275 -16.99 -5.69 -2.23
N SER A 276 -17.79 -4.74 -2.72
CA SER A 276 -18.34 -4.78 -4.05
C SER A 276 -17.18 -5.02 -5.00
N ALA A 277 -17.21 -6.17 -5.67
CA ALA A 277 -16.21 -6.68 -6.60
C ALA A 277 -16.16 -5.85 -7.91
N SER A 278 -15.89 -4.56 -7.80
CA SER A 278 -15.73 -3.64 -8.92
C SER A 278 -14.56 -2.70 -8.62
N GLY A 279 -13.33 -3.11 -8.94
CA GLY A 279 -12.17 -2.23 -8.77
C GLY A 279 -10.78 -2.86 -8.89
N LEU A 280 -10.68 -4.19 -8.98
CA LEU A 280 -9.41 -4.89 -9.24
C LEU A 280 -9.55 -5.83 -10.44
N GLU A 281 -9.97 -5.29 -11.58
CA GLU A 281 -9.59 -5.90 -12.85
C GLU A 281 -8.11 -5.62 -13.06
N VAL A 282 -7.28 -6.60 -12.72
CA VAL A 282 -6.01 -6.77 -13.40
C VAL A 282 -6.32 -6.76 -14.89
N ARG A 283 -5.72 -5.85 -15.68
CA ARG A 283 -6.01 -5.72 -17.13
C ARG A 283 -6.23 -7.10 -17.76
N GLY A 284 -7.50 -7.43 -18.05
CA GLY A 284 -7.92 -8.66 -18.71
C GLY A 284 -8.18 -9.91 -17.86
N MET A 285 -7.76 -10.02 -16.59
CA MET A 285 -7.99 -11.25 -15.81
C MET A 285 -9.31 -11.20 -15.02
N PRO A 286 -10.20 -12.20 -15.15
CA PRO A 286 -11.44 -12.28 -14.38
C PRO A 286 -11.19 -12.33 -12.86
N ALA A 287 -12.13 -11.79 -12.06
CA ALA A 287 -12.04 -11.79 -10.59
C ALA A 287 -11.85 -13.20 -9.99
N ARG A 288 -12.40 -14.21 -10.65
CA ARG A 288 -12.22 -15.63 -10.36
C ARG A 288 -11.97 -16.39 -11.65
N VAL A 289 -11.06 -17.35 -11.62
CA VAL A 289 -10.80 -18.26 -12.73
C VAL A 289 -10.88 -19.70 -12.27
N THR A 290 -11.39 -20.54 -13.17
CA THR A 290 -11.63 -21.96 -13.00
C THR A 290 -10.79 -22.74 -14.01
N CYS A 291 -10.09 -23.77 -13.54
CA CYS A 291 -9.38 -24.73 -14.37
C CYS A 291 -9.99 -26.11 -14.17
N LYS A 292 -10.54 -26.71 -15.23
CA LYS A 292 -11.02 -28.09 -15.22
C LYS A 292 -9.98 -28.98 -15.84
N VAL A 293 -9.34 -29.82 -15.02
CA VAL A 293 -8.29 -30.76 -15.43
C VAL A 293 -8.71 -32.18 -15.06
N SER A 294 -7.97 -33.17 -15.54
CA SER A 294 -8.30 -34.59 -15.33
C SER A 294 -8.41 -35.01 -13.86
N THR A 295 -7.67 -34.34 -12.98
CA THR A 295 -7.58 -34.60 -11.53
C THR A 295 -8.59 -33.80 -10.70
N GLY A 296 -9.28 -32.81 -11.27
CA GLY A 296 -10.26 -32.01 -10.55
C GLY A 296 -10.56 -30.64 -11.14
N THR A 297 -11.33 -29.86 -10.38
CA THR A 297 -11.63 -28.46 -10.70
C THR A 297 -10.90 -27.56 -9.73
N PHE A 298 -10.05 -26.68 -10.26
CA PHE A 298 -9.33 -25.70 -9.48
C PHE A 298 -9.93 -24.31 -9.63
N ILE A 299 -10.06 -23.58 -8.53
CA ILE A 299 -10.63 -22.23 -8.52
C ILE A 299 -9.67 -21.27 -7.83
N PHE A 300 -9.30 -20.20 -8.53
CA PHE A 300 -8.40 -19.17 -8.04
C PHE A 300 -9.05 -17.79 -8.13
N THR A 301 -8.83 -16.94 -7.13
CA THR A 301 -9.16 -15.53 -7.23
C THR A 301 -8.02 -14.75 -7.88
N VAL A 302 -8.33 -13.61 -8.50
CA VAL A 302 -7.30 -12.71 -9.05
C VAL A 302 -6.34 -12.23 -7.96
N GLN A 303 -6.82 -12.08 -6.71
CA GLN A 303 -6.02 -11.71 -5.56
C GLN A 303 -5.00 -12.81 -5.20
N GLN A 304 -5.41 -14.07 -5.19
CA GLN A 304 -4.50 -15.20 -4.96
C GLN A 304 -3.39 -15.27 -6.02
N ALA A 305 -3.77 -15.13 -7.30
CA ALA A 305 -2.80 -15.08 -8.39
C ALA A 305 -1.84 -13.89 -8.26
N ARG A 306 -2.35 -12.72 -7.85
CA ARG A 306 -1.55 -11.51 -7.63
C ARG A 306 -0.54 -11.68 -6.50
N GLU A 307 -0.94 -12.31 -5.40
CA GLU A 307 -0.04 -12.59 -4.28
C GLU A 307 1.14 -13.47 -4.71
N GLU A 308 0.87 -14.59 -5.40
CA GLU A 308 1.94 -15.46 -5.89
C GLU A 308 2.83 -14.78 -6.92
N TYR A 309 2.25 -14.00 -7.83
CA TYR A 309 3.01 -13.18 -8.76
C TYR A 309 3.94 -12.21 -8.03
N ASN A 310 3.47 -11.52 -7.00
CA ASN A 310 4.29 -10.55 -6.26
C ASN A 310 5.44 -11.26 -5.53
N ARG A 311 5.19 -12.44 -4.95
CA ARG A 311 6.23 -13.28 -4.33
C ARG A 311 7.28 -13.71 -5.35
N ALA A 312 6.85 -14.18 -6.52
CA ALA A 312 7.72 -14.59 -7.60
C ALA A 312 8.54 -13.41 -8.15
N LYS A 313 7.89 -12.27 -8.42
CA LYS A 313 8.51 -11.06 -8.96
C LYS A 313 9.65 -10.55 -8.07
N GLY A 314 9.46 -10.56 -6.76
CA GLY A 314 10.47 -10.11 -5.79
C GLY A 314 11.77 -10.91 -5.81
N LEU A 315 11.80 -12.07 -6.46
CA LEU A 315 12.98 -12.93 -6.59
C LEU A 315 13.80 -12.64 -7.85
N TYR A 316 13.32 -11.77 -8.75
CA TYR A 316 14.01 -11.49 -10.01
C TYR A 316 15.26 -10.66 -9.76
N ASN A 317 16.42 -11.15 -10.21
CA ASN A 317 17.66 -10.39 -10.19
C ASN A 317 17.81 -9.63 -11.52
N PRO A 318 17.63 -8.29 -11.55
CA PRO A 318 17.68 -7.51 -12.79
C PRO A 318 19.08 -7.45 -13.40
N SER A 319 20.14 -7.59 -12.59
CA SER A 319 21.53 -7.54 -13.06
C SER A 319 21.90 -8.81 -13.85
N THR A 320 21.40 -9.97 -13.40
CA THR A 320 21.67 -11.25 -14.06
C THR A 320 20.56 -11.71 -14.99
N LYS A 321 19.42 -11.00 -14.98
CA LYS A 321 18.18 -11.36 -15.69
C LYS A 321 17.70 -12.79 -15.41
N LYS A 322 17.82 -13.22 -14.15
CA LYS A 322 17.53 -14.60 -13.72
C LYS A 322 16.84 -14.62 -12.36
N TYR A 323 16.25 -15.77 -12.06
CA TYR A 323 15.74 -16.13 -10.73
C TYR A 323 16.74 -17.05 -10.03
N PRO A 324 17.52 -16.55 -9.05
CA PRO A 324 18.51 -17.35 -8.34
C PRO A 324 17.86 -18.17 -7.21
N THR A 325 17.04 -19.15 -7.56
CA THR A 325 16.20 -19.89 -6.62
C THR A 325 16.64 -21.36 -6.49
N LYS A 326 16.49 -21.94 -5.29
CA LYS A 326 16.88 -23.34 -5.03
C LYS A 326 15.87 -24.34 -5.59
N SER A 327 14.61 -23.96 -5.70
CA SER A 327 13.55 -24.80 -6.26
C SER A 327 13.60 -24.90 -7.78
N GLY A 328 14.33 -24.00 -8.45
CA GLY A 328 14.28 -23.81 -9.90
C GLY A 328 13.03 -23.06 -10.39
N TYR A 329 12.17 -22.59 -9.49
CA TYR A 329 11.04 -21.70 -9.81
C TYR A 329 11.28 -20.30 -9.25
N PRO A 330 10.81 -19.21 -9.89
CA PRO A 330 10.17 -19.19 -11.21
C PRO A 330 11.16 -19.55 -12.33
N HIS A 331 10.64 -20.14 -13.41
CA HIS A 331 11.41 -20.41 -14.63
C HIS A 331 10.64 -19.96 -15.88
N GLU A 332 11.36 -19.82 -16.99
CA GLU A 332 10.80 -19.35 -18.26
C GLU A 332 9.80 -20.37 -18.81
N PHE A 333 8.63 -19.89 -19.24
CA PHE A 333 7.59 -20.71 -19.84
C PHE A 333 7.60 -20.51 -21.37
N SER A 334 7.94 -21.56 -22.10
CA SER A 334 8.12 -21.48 -23.56
C SER A 334 6.81 -21.44 -24.36
N ASN A 335 5.65 -21.64 -23.72
CA ASN A 335 4.31 -21.61 -24.33
C ASN A 335 4.16 -22.38 -25.66
N PHE A 336 4.68 -23.60 -25.72
CA PHE A 336 4.55 -24.48 -26.91
C PHE A 336 3.09 -24.80 -27.28
N GLY A 337 2.15 -24.65 -26.34
CA GLY A 337 0.72 -24.85 -26.57
C GLY A 337 -0.01 -23.64 -27.17
N ASP A 338 0.69 -22.57 -27.53
CA ASP A 338 0.16 -21.29 -28.04
C ASP A 338 -1.03 -20.75 -27.19
N ILE A 339 -0.92 -20.86 -25.87
CA ILE A 339 -1.93 -20.36 -24.93
C ILE A 339 -2.06 -18.85 -25.11
N LYS A 340 -3.30 -18.37 -25.29
CA LYS A 340 -3.63 -16.95 -25.34
C LYS A 340 -4.06 -16.44 -23.98
N PHE A 341 -3.20 -15.63 -23.37
CA PHE A 341 -3.47 -14.96 -22.09
C PHE A 341 -4.37 -13.75 -22.30
N ASP A 342 -5.07 -13.32 -21.25
CA ASP A 342 -6.02 -12.21 -21.40
C ASP A 342 -5.31 -10.85 -21.49
N ASP A 343 -4.14 -10.72 -20.86
CA ASP A 343 -3.27 -9.57 -21.07
C ASP A 343 -2.54 -9.70 -22.42
N THR A 344 -2.92 -8.85 -23.38
CA THR A 344 -2.33 -8.81 -24.73
C THR A 344 -0.82 -8.58 -24.74
N ALA A 345 -0.24 -7.97 -23.70
CA ALA A 345 1.21 -7.81 -23.56
C ALA A 345 1.92 -9.17 -23.52
N CYS A 346 1.27 -10.20 -22.99
CA CYS A 346 1.81 -11.56 -22.88
C CYS A 346 1.71 -12.37 -24.18
N ASN A 347 0.99 -11.87 -25.19
CA ASN A 347 0.74 -12.57 -26.46
C ASN A 347 1.51 -11.98 -27.66
N SER A 348 2.30 -10.92 -27.44
CA SER A 348 2.92 -10.16 -28.53
C SER A 348 3.95 -10.99 -29.31
N LYS A 349 3.63 -11.35 -30.56
CA LYS A 349 4.57 -11.97 -31.50
C LYS A 349 5.57 -10.98 -32.11
N LYS A 350 5.22 -9.68 -32.14
CA LYS A 350 6.07 -8.62 -32.73
C LYS A 350 7.20 -8.19 -31.79
N ARG A 351 6.98 -8.29 -30.49
CA ARG A 351 7.97 -8.02 -29.43
C ARG A 351 7.84 -9.14 -28.40
N PRO A 352 8.48 -10.30 -28.64
CA PRO A 352 8.33 -11.44 -27.75
C PRO A 352 8.86 -11.07 -26.36
N VAL A 353 7.98 -11.13 -25.37
CA VAL A 353 8.33 -10.95 -23.96
C VAL A 353 8.56 -12.32 -23.34
N LYS A 354 9.60 -12.42 -22.52
CA LYS A 354 9.81 -13.62 -21.70
C LYS A 354 8.71 -13.71 -20.66
N ILE A 355 7.97 -14.80 -20.69
CA ILE A 355 6.99 -15.15 -19.68
C ILE A 355 7.56 -16.23 -18.78
N TYR A 356 7.18 -16.17 -17.52
CA TYR A 356 7.63 -17.05 -16.45
C TYR A 356 6.42 -17.69 -15.80
N GLU A 357 6.62 -18.88 -15.27
CA GLU A 357 5.62 -19.58 -14.49
C GLU A 357 6.09 -19.81 -13.05
N PHE A 358 5.17 -19.70 -12.09
CA PHE A 358 5.42 -19.98 -10.68
C PHE A 358 4.25 -20.77 -10.07
N PRO A 359 4.49 -21.75 -9.19
CA PRO A 359 3.42 -22.56 -8.59
C PRO A 359 2.39 -21.75 -7.80
N ILE A 360 1.13 -22.16 -7.90
CA ILE A 360 0.02 -21.64 -7.09
C ILE A 360 -0.82 -22.80 -6.55
N TYR A 361 -1.16 -22.73 -5.27
CA TYR A 361 -2.01 -23.73 -4.61
C TYR A 361 -3.42 -23.21 -4.42
N GLN A 362 -4.42 -24.08 -4.63
CA GLN A 362 -5.78 -23.75 -4.23
C GLN A 362 -5.87 -23.80 -2.71
N ARG A 363 -6.44 -22.75 -2.12
CA ARG A 363 -6.70 -22.73 -0.67
C ARG A 363 -7.80 -23.74 -0.35
N SER A 364 -7.54 -24.67 0.56
CA SER A 364 -8.56 -25.58 1.09
C SER A 364 -9.52 -24.80 2.00
N SER A 365 -10.80 -25.20 2.03
CA SER A 365 -11.81 -24.63 2.93
C SER A 365 -11.49 -24.87 4.41
N GLU A 366 -10.70 -25.91 4.70
CA GLU A 366 -10.29 -26.31 6.06
C GLU A 366 -8.99 -25.62 6.51
N GLY A 367 -8.32 -24.84 5.64
CA GLY A 367 -7.02 -24.22 5.93
C GLY A 367 -5.85 -25.21 6.07
N THR A 368 -6.09 -26.50 5.87
CA THR A 368 -5.10 -27.58 5.90
C THR A 368 -4.50 -27.76 4.51
N GLY A 369 -3.26 -27.31 4.31
CA GLY A 369 -2.57 -27.39 3.02
C GLY A 369 -1.46 -26.35 2.87
N ALA A 370 -0.50 -26.60 1.96
CA ALA A 370 0.49 -25.59 1.62
C ALA A 370 -0.21 -24.40 0.94
N VAL A 371 -0.08 -23.21 1.52
CA VAL A 371 -0.70 -21.98 0.98
C VAL A 371 0.17 -21.37 -0.11
N HIS A 372 1.49 -21.59 -0.03
CA HIS A 372 2.50 -20.95 -0.86
C HIS A 372 3.62 -21.93 -1.23
N TYR A 373 4.14 -21.84 -2.45
CA TYR A 373 5.38 -22.56 -2.84
C TYR A 373 6.62 -21.76 -2.44
N ASP A 374 7.66 -22.42 -1.92
CA ASP A 374 8.88 -21.76 -1.44
C ASP A 374 10.01 -21.88 -2.47
N ALA A 375 10.30 -20.79 -3.16
CA ALA A 375 11.36 -20.75 -4.16
C ALA A 375 12.76 -21.01 -3.58
N ASN A 376 12.97 -20.76 -2.28
CA ASN A 376 14.26 -20.85 -1.62
C ASN A 376 14.52 -22.23 -0.99
N LYS A 377 13.56 -23.15 -1.04
CA LYS A 377 13.73 -24.56 -0.67
C LYS A 377 14.00 -25.42 -1.89
N SER A 378 14.79 -26.48 -1.74
CA SER A 378 14.94 -27.49 -2.79
C SER A 378 13.60 -28.17 -3.05
N LYS A 379 13.40 -28.74 -4.25
CA LYS A 379 12.17 -29.49 -4.58
C LYS A 379 11.95 -30.71 -3.66
N SER A 380 13.02 -31.25 -3.08
CA SER A 380 12.98 -32.37 -2.14
C SER A 380 12.46 -32.00 -0.75
N ASP A 381 12.53 -30.71 -0.37
CA ASP A 381 12.36 -30.27 1.02
C ASP A 381 11.01 -29.59 1.27
N GLN A 382 10.10 -29.69 0.30
CA GLN A 382 8.79 -29.06 0.34
C GLN A 382 7.77 -29.87 -0.47
N PRO A 383 6.46 -29.66 -0.23
CA PRO A 383 5.44 -30.24 -1.08
C PRO A 383 5.68 -29.91 -2.56
N GLY A 384 5.38 -30.86 -3.44
CA GLY A 384 5.54 -30.67 -4.88
C GLY A 384 4.72 -29.47 -5.38
N PRO A 385 5.10 -28.84 -6.49
CA PRO A 385 4.56 -27.55 -6.97
C PRO A 385 3.07 -27.57 -7.33
N GLY A 386 2.37 -28.68 -7.15
CA GLY A 386 1.00 -28.85 -7.58
C GLY A 386 0.84 -28.71 -9.09
N GLU A 387 -0.41 -28.60 -9.53
CA GLU A 387 -0.78 -28.70 -10.94
C GLU A 387 -0.85 -27.34 -11.64
N CYS A 388 -1.00 -26.26 -10.87
CA CYS A 388 -1.32 -24.94 -11.39
C CYS A 388 -0.15 -23.95 -11.24
N ARG A 389 -0.08 -23.01 -12.17
CA ARG A 389 0.94 -21.98 -12.26
C ARG A 389 0.30 -20.62 -12.47
N VAL A 390 0.81 -19.61 -11.77
CA VAL A 390 0.65 -18.21 -12.17
C VAL A 390 1.66 -17.90 -13.29
N VAL A 391 1.22 -17.18 -14.32
CA VAL A 391 2.04 -16.81 -15.49
C VAL A 391 2.20 -15.30 -15.54
N PHE A 392 3.42 -14.82 -15.77
CA PHE A 392 3.72 -13.39 -15.72
C PHE A 392 4.96 -13.00 -16.53
N THR A 393 5.17 -11.70 -16.74
CA THR A 393 6.41 -11.16 -17.33
C THR A 393 7.31 -10.58 -16.24
N ALA A 394 8.61 -10.91 -16.28
CA ALA A 394 9.57 -10.42 -15.28
C ALA A 394 9.96 -8.95 -15.51
N GLU A 395 10.29 -8.58 -16.75
CA GLU A 395 10.82 -7.25 -17.09
C GLU A 395 9.72 -6.17 -17.10
N ASN A 396 8.53 -6.50 -17.60
CA ASN A 396 7.44 -5.51 -17.76
C ASN A 396 6.36 -5.62 -16.67
N GLY A 397 6.45 -6.62 -15.78
CA GLY A 397 5.61 -6.72 -14.60
C GLY A 397 4.13 -7.05 -14.84
N HIS A 398 3.78 -7.65 -15.96
CA HIS A 398 2.39 -8.08 -16.24
C HIS A 398 2.08 -9.44 -15.60
N LEU A 399 0.90 -9.55 -14.98
CA LEU A 399 0.31 -10.84 -14.60
C LEU A 399 -0.56 -11.31 -15.77
N CYS A 400 -0.14 -12.38 -16.44
CA CYS A 400 -0.76 -12.88 -17.67
C CYS A 400 -1.98 -13.77 -17.40
N GLY A 401 -1.98 -14.52 -16.30
CA GLY A 401 -3.10 -15.37 -15.91
C GLY A 401 -2.67 -16.57 -15.06
N VAL A 402 -3.56 -17.56 -14.97
CA VAL A 402 -3.31 -18.84 -14.31
C VAL A 402 -3.52 -19.96 -15.33
N MET A 403 -2.70 -20.99 -15.26
CA MET A 403 -2.84 -22.20 -16.06
C MET A 403 -2.60 -23.44 -15.21
N CYS A 404 -3.17 -24.58 -15.59
CA CYS A 404 -2.92 -25.85 -14.93
C CYS A 404 -2.51 -26.92 -15.94
N HIS A 405 -1.74 -27.89 -15.49
CA HIS A 405 -1.41 -29.08 -16.27
C HIS A 405 -2.71 -29.81 -16.67
N LYS A 406 -2.85 -30.19 -17.95
CA LYS A 406 -4.01 -30.97 -18.43
C LYS A 406 -4.14 -32.31 -17.69
N SER A 407 -2.99 -32.95 -17.52
CA SER A 407 -2.82 -34.11 -16.66
C SER A 407 -1.43 -34.12 -16.03
N MET A 408 -1.38 -34.58 -14.77
CA MET A 408 -0.14 -34.91 -14.07
C MET A 408 0.09 -36.44 -13.99
N THR A 409 -0.83 -37.26 -14.53
CA THR A 409 -0.67 -38.71 -14.54
C THR A 409 0.32 -39.17 -15.62
N PRO A 410 1.17 -40.16 -15.32
CA PRO A 410 2.04 -40.76 -16.33
C PRO A 410 1.22 -41.27 -17.52
N GLY A 411 1.56 -40.82 -18.74
CA GLY A 411 0.84 -41.18 -19.97
C GLY A 411 -0.43 -40.35 -20.26
N GLY A 412 -0.80 -39.39 -19.40
CA GLY A 412 -1.90 -38.46 -19.66
C GLY A 412 -1.54 -37.33 -20.63
N ASP A 413 -2.56 -36.58 -21.06
CA ASP A 413 -2.40 -35.43 -21.96
C ASP A 413 -1.40 -34.42 -21.40
N GLN A 414 -0.32 -34.23 -22.15
CA GLN A 414 0.76 -33.32 -21.77
C GLN A 414 0.40 -31.86 -22.10
N GLY A 415 0.97 -30.94 -21.33
CA GLY A 415 0.84 -29.50 -21.53
C GLY A 415 -0.13 -28.83 -20.55
N PHE A 416 -0.43 -27.56 -20.84
CA PHE A 416 -1.19 -26.68 -19.95
C PHE A 416 -2.50 -26.23 -20.60
N ILE A 417 -3.48 -25.91 -19.77
CA ILE A 417 -4.70 -25.19 -20.13
C ILE A 417 -4.78 -23.90 -19.33
N LYS A 418 -5.24 -22.82 -19.97
CA LYS A 418 -5.52 -21.56 -19.27
C LYS A 418 -6.78 -21.72 -18.42
N CYS A 419 -6.76 -21.21 -17.20
CA CYS A 419 -7.97 -21.07 -16.40
C CYS A 419 -8.80 -19.90 -16.94
N THR A 420 -10.11 -20.08 -17.00
CA THR A 420 -11.06 -19.08 -17.53
C THR A 420 -12.09 -18.73 -16.48
N ALA A 421 -12.84 -17.64 -16.66
CA ALA A 421 -13.96 -17.31 -15.77
C ALA A 421 -14.90 -18.50 -15.54
#